data_AF-A0A1E1MHJ6-F1
#
_entry.id   AF-A0A1E1MHJ6-F1
#
_cell.length_a   1.000
_cell.length_b   1.000
_cell.length_c   1.000
_cell.angle_alpha   90.00
_cell.angle_beta   90.00
_cell.angle_gamma   90.00
#
_symmetry.space_group_name_H-M   'P 1'
#
loop_
_entity.id
_entity.type
_entity.pdbx_description
1 polymer ?
#
loop_
_entity_poly.entity_id
_entity_poly.type
_entity_poly.pdbx_seq_one_letter_code
_entity_poly.pdbx_strand_id
1 'polypeptide(L)'
;MNYAAAASGTVESSPRVPHHGNVSMAKPAHTDASRLEIPQQRSPEDTGSGRNEHVLTESLAKPMNSMRERHFPKQLNRTPAHLTLFHALPHSQIAGIEGALSRVSADTKPFFISSGKPFRMRLGIGINVGTGFNRMKQVHGDLRSQWMPHLSEQDKGRWTPHWTIMNKVNEEKKVNEAFQAVEEEIV
;
A
#
# COMPACT_ATOMS: atom_id res chain seq x y z
N MET A 1 -46.41 3.84 -37.86
CA MET A 1 -46.58 2.46 -38.36
C MET A 1 -46.56 1.54 -37.16
N ASN A 2 -47.49 0.60 -37.09
CA ASN A 2 -47.66 -0.29 -35.94
C ASN A 2 -47.06 -1.66 -36.26
N TYR A 3 -46.55 -2.35 -35.24
CA TYR A 3 -46.75 -3.79 -35.12
C TYR A 3 -46.87 -4.15 -33.64
N ALA A 4 -47.81 -5.03 -33.33
CA ALA A 4 -48.06 -5.56 -32.00
C ALA A 4 -48.51 -7.02 -32.13
N ALA A 5 -48.03 -7.87 -31.21
CA ALA A 5 -48.49 -9.23 -30.97
C ALA A 5 -48.16 -9.59 -29.51
N ALA A 6 -48.91 -10.51 -28.91
CA ALA A 6 -48.88 -10.78 -27.47
C ALA A 6 -49.24 -12.26 -27.16
N ALA A 7 -49.46 -12.54 -25.86
CA ALA A 7 -49.96 -13.79 -25.26
C ALA A 7 -48.94 -14.94 -25.03
N SER A 8 -49.09 -15.86 -24.05
CA SER A 8 -49.81 -15.81 -22.74
C SER A 8 -49.50 -17.06 -21.88
N GLY A 9 -49.20 -16.87 -20.58
CA GLY A 9 -49.42 -17.84 -19.47
C GLY A 9 -48.66 -19.20 -19.49
N THR A 10 -48.86 -20.14 -18.53
CA THR A 10 -49.20 -20.06 -17.08
C THR A 10 -49.08 -21.46 -16.42
N VAL A 11 -48.49 -21.57 -15.20
CA VAL A 11 -48.43 -22.76 -14.28
C VAL A 11 -47.91 -24.09 -14.89
N GLU A 12 -47.53 -25.18 -14.19
CA GLU A 12 -47.38 -25.54 -12.75
C GLU A 12 -46.10 -26.45 -12.61
N SER A 13 -45.73 -27.26 -11.60
CA SER A 13 -46.26 -27.74 -10.30
C SER A 13 -45.10 -28.11 -9.33
N SER A 14 -45.36 -28.72 -8.16
CA SER A 14 -44.33 -29.39 -7.32
C SER A 14 -44.89 -30.51 -6.42
N PRO A 15 -44.19 -31.66 -6.33
CA PRO A 15 -44.14 -32.45 -5.08
C PRO A 15 -42.80 -33.20 -4.87
N ARG A 16 -42.54 -33.95 -3.77
CA ARG A 16 -42.75 -33.79 -2.31
C ARG A 16 -42.01 -34.97 -1.62
N VAL A 17 -41.57 -34.82 -0.36
CA VAL A 17 -40.76 -35.82 0.38
C VAL A 17 -41.61 -36.91 1.06
N PRO A 18 -41.10 -38.16 1.21
CA PRO A 18 -41.55 -39.14 2.22
C PRO A 18 -40.54 -39.33 3.38
N HIS A 19 -41.05 -39.52 4.60
CA HIS A 19 -40.30 -39.88 5.82
C HIS A 19 -40.01 -41.38 5.94
N HIS A 20 -39.02 -41.77 6.76
CA HIS A 20 -39.07 -42.68 7.94
C HIS A 20 -37.62 -43.08 8.32
N GLY A 21 -37.23 -43.43 9.55
CA GLY A 21 -37.94 -43.51 10.84
C GLY A 21 -36.94 -43.42 12.02
N ASN A 22 -37.36 -43.69 13.26
CA ASN A 22 -36.56 -43.46 14.48
C ASN A 22 -36.58 -44.65 15.45
N VAL A 23 -35.44 -45.07 16.00
CA VAL A 23 -35.29 -46.17 17.00
C VAL A 23 -34.18 -45.80 18.00
N SER A 24 -34.24 -46.31 19.23
CA SER A 24 -33.46 -45.83 20.39
C SER A 24 -32.80 -46.96 21.20
N MET A 25 -31.96 -46.57 22.18
CA MET A 25 -31.36 -47.35 23.27
C MET A 25 -30.32 -48.45 22.93
N ALA A 26 -29.06 -48.23 23.35
CA ALA A 26 -28.32 -49.14 24.25
C ALA A 26 -26.97 -48.55 24.70
N LYS A 27 -26.50 -48.92 25.89
CA LYS A 27 -25.11 -48.78 26.38
C LYS A 27 -24.61 -50.16 26.85
N PRO A 28 -23.33 -50.49 26.61
CA PRO A 28 -22.50 -51.17 27.59
C PRO A 28 -21.34 -50.26 28.05
N ALA A 29 -20.41 -50.78 28.86
CA ALA A 29 -19.41 -49.98 29.58
C ALA A 29 -18.01 -50.62 29.64
N HIS A 30 -17.03 -49.79 30.03
CA HIS A 30 -15.67 -50.11 30.51
C HIS A 30 -14.76 -51.04 29.68
N THR A 31 -13.71 -50.45 29.10
CA THR A 31 -12.33 -50.91 29.32
C THR A 31 -11.38 -49.71 29.37
N ASP A 32 -10.18 -49.91 29.91
CA ASP A 32 -9.13 -48.90 30.19
C ASP A 32 -7.96 -48.97 29.17
N ALA A 33 -6.96 -48.10 29.38
CA ALA A 33 -5.59 -48.08 28.83
C ALA A 33 -5.29 -47.15 27.63
N SER A 34 -4.00 -46.80 27.53
CA SER A 34 -3.34 -46.06 26.43
C SER A 34 -3.60 -44.55 26.34
N ARG A 35 -3.13 -43.81 27.36
CA ARG A 35 -2.82 -42.38 27.26
C ARG A 35 -1.63 -42.16 26.29
N LEU A 36 -1.93 -41.97 25.01
CA LEU A 36 -0.94 -41.57 24.02
C LEU A 36 -0.62 -40.07 24.15
N GLU A 37 0.66 -39.73 24.16
CA GLU A 37 1.14 -38.34 24.21
C GLU A 37 0.98 -37.67 22.84
N ILE A 38 0.69 -36.37 22.84
CA ILE A 38 0.54 -35.56 21.61
C ILE A 38 1.75 -34.63 21.47
N PRO A 39 2.70 -34.89 20.55
CA PRO A 39 3.78 -33.96 20.26
C PRO A 39 3.23 -32.68 19.61
N GLN A 40 3.54 -31.52 20.18
CA GLN A 40 3.13 -30.24 19.60
C GLN A 40 3.95 -29.91 18.33
N GLN A 41 3.41 -30.25 17.17
CA GLN A 41 3.89 -29.69 15.90
C GLN A 41 3.49 -28.22 15.82
N ARG A 42 4.48 -27.31 15.85
CA ARG A 42 4.26 -25.90 15.52
C ARG A 42 4.13 -25.77 14.00
N SER A 43 2.99 -25.32 13.51
CA SER A 43 2.86 -24.87 12.13
C SER A 43 3.62 -23.55 11.94
N PRO A 44 4.42 -23.39 10.87
CA PRO A 44 4.81 -22.07 10.38
C PRO A 44 3.59 -21.44 9.69
N GLU A 45 3.13 -20.28 10.15
CA GLU A 45 2.08 -19.53 9.44
C GLU A 45 2.70 -18.80 8.24
N ASP A 46 2.66 -19.44 7.07
CA ASP A 46 2.90 -18.73 5.81
C ASP A 46 1.75 -17.74 5.55
N THR A 47 2.02 -16.48 5.86
CA THR A 47 1.23 -15.33 5.43
C THR A 47 2.12 -14.33 4.68
N GLY A 48 2.96 -14.85 3.77
CA GLY A 48 3.93 -14.13 2.94
C GLY A 48 3.39 -13.05 1.98
N SER A 49 2.15 -12.57 2.16
CA SER A 49 1.62 -11.38 1.48
C SER A 49 2.17 -10.07 2.10
N GLY A 50 3.50 -10.01 2.25
CA GLY A 50 4.21 -8.84 2.74
C GLY A 50 3.98 -7.63 1.83
N ARG A 51 3.52 -6.51 2.40
CA ARG A 51 3.50 -5.23 1.68
C ARG A 51 4.94 -4.89 1.30
N ASN A 52 5.17 -4.49 0.05
CA ASN A 52 6.47 -3.99 -0.43
C ASN A 52 6.74 -2.55 0.09
N GLU A 53 6.69 -2.41 1.41
CA GLU A 53 7.02 -1.19 2.14
C GLU A 53 8.53 -1.16 2.34
N HIS A 54 9.26 -0.65 1.34
CA HIS A 54 10.71 -0.45 1.41
C HIS A 54 11.02 0.71 2.36
N VAL A 55 11.00 0.40 3.66
CA VAL A 55 11.26 1.33 4.76
C VAL A 55 12.67 1.93 4.61
N LEU A 56 12.73 3.27 4.68
CA LEU A 56 13.98 4.03 4.82
C LEU A 56 14.72 3.50 6.06
N THR A 57 16.06 3.50 6.10
CA THR A 57 16.78 3.08 7.32
C THR A 57 16.22 3.79 8.56
N GLU A 58 16.07 3.06 9.68
CA GLU A 58 15.34 3.52 10.87
C GLU A 58 15.72 4.93 11.35
N SER A 59 17.01 5.27 11.22
CA SER A 59 17.62 6.58 11.47
C SER A 59 17.00 7.75 10.69
N LEU A 60 16.48 7.50 9.49
CA LEU A 60 15.83 8.48 8.61
C LEU A 60 14.30 8.32 8.63
N ALA A 61 13.78 7.11 8.83
CA ALA A 61 12.34 6.87 8.96
C ALA A 61 11.74 7.56 10.21
N LYS A 62 12.37 7.38 11.39
CA LYS A 62 11.87 7.93 12.67
C LYS A 62 11.65 9.44 12.68
N PRO A 63 12.65 10.31 12.38
CA PRO A 63 12.44 11.76 12.42
C PRO A 63 11.39 12.21 11.38
N MET A 64 11.40 11.63 10.18
CA MET A 64 10.44 11.97 9.13
C MET A 64 9.00 11.58 9.49
N ASN A 65 8.80 10.45 10.20
CA ASN A 65 7.51 10.06 10.74
C ASN A 65 7.06 10.99 11.88
N SER A 66 7.95 11.30 12.84
CA SER A 66 7.64 12.18 13.97
C SER A 66 7.27 13.61 13.52
N MET A 67 7.99 14.16 12.54
CA MET A 67 7.62 15.43 11.89
C MET A 67 6.23 15.36 11.24
N ARG A 68 5.88 14.27 10.54
CA ARG A 68 4.55 14.09 9.95
C ARG A 68 3.45 13.95 11.02
N GLU A 69 3.72 13.28 12.14
CA GLU A 69 2.78 13.15 13.26
C GLU A 69 2.48 14.47 13.95
N ARG A 70 3.48 15.37 14.04
CA ARG A 70 3.34 16.74 14.56
C ARG A 70 2.65 17.69 13.57
N HIS A 71 3.07 17.70 12.30
CA HIS A 71 2.74 18.78 11.36
C HIS A 71 1.78 18.42 10.23
N PHE A 72 1.62 17.14 9.88
CA PHE A 72 0.67 16.73 8.83
C PHE A 72 -0.75 16.66 9.41
N PRO A 73 -1.79 17.22 8.73
CA PRO A 73 -3.17 17.13 9.24
C PRO A 73 -3.59 15.68 9.51
N LYS A 74 -3.91 15.35 10.77
CA LYS A 74 -4.06 13.96 11.25
C LYS A 74 -5.05 13.11 10.43
N GLN A 75 -6.15 13.70 9.97
CA GLN A 75 -7.17 13.04 9.12
C GLN A 75 -6.67 12.63 7.72
N LEU A 76 -5.55 13.22 7.28
CA LEU A 76 -4.94 13.06 5.96
C LEU A 76 -3.60 12.30 6.02
N ASN A 77 -2.98 12.18 7.20
CA ASN A 77 -1.74 11.43 7.39
C ASN A 77 -2.03 9.92 7.48
N ARG A 78 -2.01 9.23 6.34
CA ARG A 78 -2.44 7.81 6.22
C ARG A 78 -1.31 6.82 5.92
N THR A 79 -0.07 7.30 5.78
CA THR A 79 1.11 6.49 5.42
C THR A 79 2.35 7.03 6.13
N PRO A 80 3.38 6.21 6.39
CA PRO A 80 4.69 6.68 6.82
C PRO A 80 5.35 7.66 5.84
N ALA A 81 6.48 8.24 6.23
CA ALA A 81 7.31 9.05 5.35
C ALA A 81 7.88 8.21 4.20
N HIS A 82 7.64 8.66 2.97
CA HIS A 82 8.04 7.97 1.74
C HIS A 82 8.54 8.97 0.71
N LEU A 83 9.22 8.47 -0.33
CA LEU A 83 9.65 9.23 -1.50
C LEU A 83 8.89 8.74 -2.73
N THR A 84 7.99 9.57 -3.25
CA THR A 84 7.14 9.22 -4.39
C THR A 84 7.93 9.15 -5.68
N LEU A 85 8.03 7.95 -6.28
CA LEU A 85 8.57 7.79 -7.64
C LEU A 85 7.55 8.24 -8.69
N PHE A 86 6.31 7.76 -8.61
CA PHE A 86 5.22 8.05 -9.55
C PHE A 86 3.92 8.30 -8.80
N HIS A 87 3.05 9.16 -9.34
CA HIS A 87 1.78 9.56 -8.71
C HIS A 87 0.59 8.75 -9.22
N ALA A 88 0.57 8.44 -10.52
CA ALA A 88 -0.49 7.64 -11.14
C ALA A 88 0.09 6.69 -12.21
N LEU A 89 0.24 5.42 -11.85
CA LEU A 89 0.61 4.36 -12.79
C LEU A 89 -0.64 3.70 -13.39
N PRO A 90 -0.64 3.39 -14.70
CA PRO A 90 -1.80 2.86 -15.41
C PRO A 90 -2.06 1.39 -15.06
N HIS A 91 -3.20 1.10 -14.41
CA HIS A 91 -3.57 -0.26 -14.01
C HIS A 91 -3.67 -1.25 -15.18
N SER A 92 -3.99 -0.78 -16.39
CA SER A 92 -4.00 -1.58 -17.62
C SER A 92 -2.63 -2.12 -18.05
N GLN A 93 -1.54 -1.70 -17.40
CA GLN A 93 -0.17 -2.17 -17.66
C GLN A 93 0.44 -2.91 -16.46
N ILE A 94 -0.37 -3.32 -15.47
CA ILE A 94 0.12 -3.78 -14.15
C ILE A 94 1.20 -4.87 -14.22
N ALA A 95 1.02 -5.92 -15.04
CA ALA A 95 2.01 -6.99 -15.18
C ALA A 95 3.35 -6.51 -15.79
N GLY A 96 3.31 -5.53 -16.70
CA GLY A 96 4.51 -4.90 -17.26
C GLY A 96 5.20 -3.97 -16.26
N ILE A 97 4.42 -3.29 -15.41
CA ILE A 97 4.93 -2.47 -14.30
C ILE A 97 5.60 -3.36 -13.24
N GLU A 98 4.97 -4.47 -12.84
CA GLU A 98 5.50 -5.43 -11.87
C GLU A 98 6.78 -6.11 -12.39
N GLY A 99 6.81 -6.53 -13.65
CA GLY A 99 8.01 -7.08 -14.29
C GLY A 99 9.18 -6.07 -14.35
N ALA A 100 8.90 -4.82 -14.72
CA ALA A 100 9.90 -3.76 -14.75
C ALA A 100 10.40 -3.37 -13.34
N LEU A 101 9.51 -3.32 -12.33
CA LEU A 101 9.87 -3.08 -10.94
C LEU A 101 10.73 -4.21 -10.37
N SER A 102 10.36 -5.47 -10.61
CA SER A 102 11.11 -6.67 -10.20
C SER A 102 12.51 -6.69 -10.81
N ARG A 103 12.63 -6.38 -12.11
CA ARG A 103 13.93 -6.27 -12.77
C ARG A 103 14.77 -5.12 -12.21
N VAL A 104 14.20 -3.91 -12.11
CA VAL A 104 14.97 -2.73 -11.66
C VAL A 104 15.40 -2.87 -10.20
N SER A 105 14.62 -3.51 -9.33
CA SER A 105 15.03 -3.78 -7.94
C SER A 105 16.12 -4.85 -7.84
N ALA A 106 16.13 -5.87 -8.71
CA ALA A 106 17.22 -6.85 -8.81
C ALA A 106 18.52 -6.25 -9.38
N ASP A 107 18.43 -5.42 -10.43
CA ASP A 107 19.58 -4.75 -11.05
C ASP A 107 20.16 -3.62 -10.14
N THR A 108 19.34 -3.04 -9.24
CA THR A 108 19.74 -1.92 -8.37
C THR A 108 20.34 -2.38 -7.04
N LYS A 109 21.66 -2.34 -6.92
CA LYS A 109 22.35 -2.47 -5.62
C LYS A 109 21.91 -1.35 -4.66
N PRO A 110 21.63 -1.66 -3.37
CA PRO A 110 21.31 -0.65 -2.35
C PRO A 110 22.34 0.48 -2.27
N PHE A 111 21.87 1.69 -1.98
CA PHE A 111 22.71 2.89 -1.89
C PHE A 111 22.22 3.82 -0.78
N PHE A 112 23.14 4.60 -0.21
CA PHE A 112 22.82 5.56 0.83
C PHE A 112 22.04 6.76 0.29
N ILE A 113 21.05 7.19 1.07
CA ILE A 113 20.28 8.43 0.89
C ILE A 113 20.37 9.26 2.17
N SER A 114 20.27 10.59 2.05
CA SER A 114 20.15 11.48 3.21
C SER A 114 19.00 12.48 3.03
N SER A 115 18.55 13.07 4.13
CA SER A 115 17.89 14.36 4.09
C SER A 115 18.78 15.43 3.44
N GLY A 116 18.14 16.41 2.83
CA GLY A 116 18.69 17.71 2.49
C GLY A 116 17.83 18.81 3.14
N LYS A 117 17.92 20.04 2.63
CA LYS A 117 17.20 21.18 3.24
C LYS A 117 15.66 21.05 3.12
N PRO A 118 14.90 21.53 4.13
CA PRO A 118 13.47 21.74 3.99
C PRO A 118 13.14 22.83 2.96
N PHE A 119 11.91 22.85 2.47
CA PHE A 119 11.40 23.90 1.58
C PHE A 119 9.89 24.09 1.73
N ARG A 120 9.42 25.32 1.50
CA ARG A 120 7.99 25.66 1.45
C ARG A 120 7.35 25.10 0.18
N MET A 121 6.24 24.38 0.35
CA MET A 121 5.32 24.02 -0.72
C MET A 121 4.11 24.96 -0.69
N ARG A 122 3.35 25.05 -1.80
CA ARG A 122 2.19 25.95 -1.92
C ARG A 122 1.17 25.82 -0.79
N LEU A 123 0.97 24.61 -0.24
CA LEU A 123 0.04 24.29 0.85
C LEU A 123 0.70 23.43 1.94
N GLY A 124 1.99 23.61 2.20
CA GLY A 124 2.73 22.76 3.14
C GLY A 124 4.25 22.87 3.09
N ILE A 125 4.92 21.78 3.46
CA ILE A 125 6.38 21.69 3.68
C ILE A 125 6.89 20.35 3.15
N GLY A 126 7.99 20.39 2.41
CA GLY A 126 8.75 19.22 1.98
C GLY A 126 10.19 19.27 2.46
N ILE A 127 10.88 18.12 2.45
CA ILE A 127 12.32 17.98 2.69
C ILE A 127 12.94 17.35 1.46
N ASN A 128 13.95 18.01 0.87
CA ASN A 128 14.62 17.50 -0.32
C ASN A 128 15.47 16.26 0.00
N VAL A 129 15.68 15.37 -0.98
CA VAL A 129 16.74 14.35 -0.91
C VAL A 129 18.10 15.03 -1.08
N GLY A 130 19.04 14.72 -0.18
CA GLY A 130 20.44 15.16 -0.26
C GLY A 130 21.30 14.15 -1.02
N THR A 131 22.18 13.46 -0.30
CA THR A 131 22.98 12.35 -0.83
C THR A 131 22.05 11.28 -1.43
N GLY A 132 22.52 10.62 -2.50
CA GLY A 132 21.76 9.57 -3.18
C GLY A 132 20.77 10.04 -4.25
N PHE A 133 20.44 11.33 -4.32
CA PHE A 133 19.52 11.91 -5.33
C PHE A 133 19.82 11.44 -6.77
N ASN A 134 21.09 11.46 -7.18
CA ASN A 134 21.48 11.03 -8.53
C ASN A 134 21.25 9.53 -8.79
N ARG A 135 21.38 8.68 -7.78
CA ARG A 135 21.09 7.23 -7.89
C ARG A 135 19.58 6.98 -7.95
N MET A 136 18.81 7.70 -7.14
CA MET A 136 17.34 7.70 -7.25
C MET A 136 16.85 8.18 -8.62
N LYS A 137 17.52 9.19 -9.21
CA LYS A 137 17.21 9.73 -10.54
C LYS A 137 17.52 8.73 -11.67
N GLN A 138 18.52 7.85 -11.49
CA GLN A 138 18.76 6.72 -12.39
C GLN A 138 17.56 5.75 -12.32
N VAL A 139 17.27 5.20 -11.14
CA VAL A 139 16.15 4.25 -10.90
C VAL A 139 14.81 4.77 -11.43
N HIS A 140 14.44 6.02 -11.12
CA HIS A 140 13.22 6.64 -11.64
C HIS A 140 13.28 6.86 -13.16
N GLY A 141 14.44 7.24 -13.71
CA GLY A 141 14.64 7.40 -15.15
C GLY A 141 14.46 6.10 -15.92
N ASP A 142 15.04 5.01 -15.43
CA ASP A 142 14.98 3.67 -16.02
C ASP A 142 13.53 3.17 -16.08
N LEU A 143 12.77 3.29 -14.99
CA LEU A 143 11.33 2.99 -14.95
C LEU A 143 10.52 3.92 -15.87
N ARG A 144 10.73 5.24 -15.78
CA ARG A 144 10.00 6.25 -16.56
C ARG A 144 10.20 6.10 -18.06
N SER A 145 11.38 5.67 -18.51
CA SER A 145 11.68 5.42 -19.92
C SER A 145 10.80 4.32 -20.53
N GLN A 146 10.54 3.25 -19.76
CA GLN A 146 9.74 2.10 -20.18
C GLN A 146 8.24 2.43 -20.24
N TRP A 147 7.77 3.39 -19.42
CA TRP A 147 6.34 3.67 -19.25
C TRP A 147 5.86 4.98 -19.92
N MET A 148 6.76 5.75 -20.54
CA MET A 148 6.50 7.11 -21.07
C MET A 148 5.18 7.29 -21.84
N PRO A 149 4.74 6.37 -22.74
CA PRO A 149 3.50 6.54 -23.50
C PRO A 149 2.24 6.50 -22.63
N HIS A 150 2.32 5.92 -21.44
CA HIS A 150 1.17 5.61 -20.57
C HIS A 150 1.18 6.37 -19.23
N LEU A 151 2.21 7.18 -18.96
CA LEU A 151 2.30 8.01 -17.76
C LEU A 151 1.34 9.21 -17.80
N SER A 152 0.97 9.70 -16.62
CA SER A 152 0.28 10.98 -16.45
C SER A 152 1.17 12.16 -16.88
N GLU A 153 0.58 13.30 -17.23
CA GLU A 153 1.38 14.52 -17.53
C GLU A 153 2.20 15.00 -16.32
N GLN A 154 1.76 14.69 -15.09
CA GLN A 154 2.52 14.96 -13.87
C GLN A 154 3.78 14.09 -13.79
N ASP A 155 3.69 12.80 -14.14
CA ASP A 155 4.79 11.83 -14.10
C ASP A 155 5.70 11.89 -15.35
N LYS A 156 5.18 12.39 -16.47
CA LYS A 156 5.98 12.87 -17.62
C LYS A 156 6.76 14.15 -17.29
N GLY A 157 6.32 14.93 -16.30
CA GLY A 157 6.90 16.22 -15.93
C GLY A 157 8.29 16.14 -15.26
N ARG A 158 8.71 17.27 -14.68
CA ARG A 158 9.94 17.35 -13.88
C ARG A 158 9.74 16.61 -12.55
N TRP A 159 10.36 15.44 -12.43
CA TRP A 159 10.45 14.74 -11.15
C TRP A 159 11.45 15.40 -10.19
N THR A 160 11.11 15.49 -8.90
CA THR A 160 11.98 16.03 -7.83
C THR A 160 11.55 15.40 -6.48
N PRO A 161 12.19 14.31 -6.03
CA PRO A 161 11.80 13.57 -4.83
C PRO A 161 12.01 14.40 -3.56
N HIS A 162 11.04 14.30 -2.66
CA HIS A 162 11.05 14.94 -1.36
C HIS A 162 10.15 14.16 -0.39
N TRP A 163 10.49 14.18 0.91
CA TRP A 163 9.56 13.75 1.95
C TRP A 163 8.54 14.86 2.17
N THR A 164 7.24 14.56 2.14
CA THR A 164 6.21 15.54 2.51
C THR A 164 5.99 15.52 4.03
N ILE A 165 6.23 16.64 4.71
CA ILE A 165 6.00 16.79 6.15
C ILE A 165 4.63 17.43 6.44
N MET A 166 4.20 18.36 5.59
CA MET A 166 2.87 18.97 5.64
C MET A 166 2.35 19.14 4.22
N ASN A 167 1.05 18.92 3.99
CA ASN A 167 0.37 19.25 2.74
C ASN A 167 -1.12 19.51 3.01
N LYS A 168 -1.79 20.18 2.08
CA LYS A 168 -3.23 20.54 2.13
C LYS A 168 -3.59 21.46 3.32
N VAL A 169 -2.65 22.30 3.75
CA VAL A 169 -2.89 23.35 4.75
C VAL A 169 -2.93 24.72 4.07
N ASN A 170 -4.04 25.44 4.21
CA ASN A 170 -4.23 26.80 3.67
C ASN A 170 -3.84 27.91 4.67
N GLU A 171 -3.69 27.56 5.95
CA GLU A 171 -3.37 28.49 7.04
C GLU A 171 -1.89 28.91 6.98
N GLU A 172 -1.53 29.93 6.20
CA GLU A 172 -0.12 30.29 5.96
C GLU A 172 0.73 30.45 7.24
N LYS A 173 0.19 31.11 8.27
CA LYS A 173 0.85 31.24 9.59
C LYS A 173 1.34 29.89 10.13
N LYS A 174 0.47 28.87 10.09
CA LYS A 174 0.73 27.51 10.57
C LYS A 174 1.72 26.74 9.70
N VAL A 175 1.76 27.04 8.39
CA VAL A 175 2.80 26.51 7.50
C VAL A 175 4.15 27.15 7.79
N ASN A 176 4.19 28.44 8.14
CA ASN A 176 5.42 29.13 8.53
C ASN A 176 5.94 28.66 9.90
N GLU A 177 5.08 28.57 10.92
CA GLU A 177 5.42 28.04 12.25
C GLU A 177 5.98 26.60 12.16
N ALA A 178 5.31 25.73 11.39
CA ALA A 178 5.81 24.37 11.17
C ALA A 178 7.06 24.32 10.29
N PHE A 179 7.29 25.29 9.41
CA PHE A 179 8.52 25.35 8.60
C PHE A 179 9.73 25.68 9.47
N GLN A 180 9.59 26.64 10.40
CA GLN A 180 10.65 26.98 11.35
C GLN A 180 11.00 25.78 12.25
N ALA A 181 10.00 25.12 12.85
CA ALA A 181 10.23 23.92 13.66
C ALA A 181 10.92 22.77 12.90
N VAL A 182 10.61 22.61 11.60
CA VAL A 182 11.24 21.61 10.73
C VAL A 182 12.65 22.03 10.29
N GLU A 183 12.94 23.32 10.20
CA GLU A 183 14.29 23.83 9.93
C GLU A 183 15.21 23.67 11.15
N GLU A 184 14.69 23.92 12.37
CA GLU A 184 15.38 23.68 13.64
C GLU A 184 15.69 22.19 13.92
N GLU A 185 14.91 21.25 13.35
CA GLU A 185 15.10 19.79 13.56
C GLU A 185 16.04 19.14 12.52
N ILE A 186 16.45 19.86 11.47
CA ILE A 186 17.23 19.31 10.33
C ILE A 186 18.68 19.86 10.29
N VAL A 187 19.00 20.86 11.10
CA VAL A 187 20.32 21.50 11.22
C VAL A 187 21.22 20.77 12.22
#